data_AF-A0A3M1EEE2-F1
#
_entry.id   AF-A0A3M1EEE2-F1
#
_cell.length_a   1.000
_cell.length_b   1.000
_cell.length_c   1.000
_cell.angle_alpha   90.00
_cell.angle_beta   90.00
_cell.angle_gamma   90.00
#
_symmetry.space_group_name_H-M   'P 1'
#
loop_
_entity.id
_entity.type
_entity.pdbx_description
1 polymer ?
#
loop_
_entity_poly.entity_id
_entity_poly.type
_entity_poly.pdbx_seq_one_letter_code
_entity_poly.pdbx_strand_id
1 'polypeptide(L)'
;MRLRSGYKPEVFIPFLERLVEERNETYRQASLRSGLDHGAVRRYLKAGSRPSRDACISLAYHFGVHPNEMLQKAGYPPLAYFDLSLADPAEFAPAVKEVARELMKIEDAALRERVCEAVLRLVREMFTASEGGERRD
;
A
#
# COMPACT_ATOMS: atom_id res chain seq x y z
N MET A 1 -10.43 -7.76 29.92
CA MET A 1 -9.13 -7.11 29.64
C MET A 1 -9.31 -6.14 28.47
N ARG A 2 -9.46 -4.84 28.73
CA ARG A 2 -9.63 -3.83 27.66
C ARG A 2 -8.26 -3.56 27.03
N LEU A 3 -8.01 -4.01 25.80
CA LEU A 3 -6.85 -3.59 25.01
C LEU A 3 -6.91 -2.06 24.90
N ARG A 4 -6.01 -1.36 25.59
CA ARG A 4 -5.83 0.08 25.46
C ARG A 4 -5.65 0.35 23.97
N SER A 5 -6.58 1.11 23.40
CA SER A 5 -6.64 1.45 21.99
C SER A 5 -5.26 1.91 21.50
N GLY A 6 -4.52 1.06 20.78
CA GLY A 6 -3.19 1.36 20.23
C GLY A 6 -3.19 2.41 19.11
N TYR A 7 -4.30 3.11 18.94
CA TYR A 7 -4.45 4.17 17.95
C TYR A 7 -3.81 5.46 18.44
N LYS A 8 -2.92 6.00 17.61
CA LYS A 8 -2.20 7.24 17.82
C LYS A 8 -2.55 8.20 16.67
N PRO A 9 -3.48 9.16 16.86
CA PRO A 9 -3.83 10.13 15.83
C PRO A 9 -2.61 10.84 15.24
N GLU A 10 -1.61 11.13 16.08
CA GLU A 10 -0.34 11.75 15.71
C GLU A 10 0.50 10.92 14.71
N VAL A 11 0.21 9.63 14.55
CA VAL A 11 0.83 8.75 13.54
C VAL A 11 -0.06 8.61 12.31
N PHE A 12 -1.36 8.43 12.51
CA PHE A 12 -2.29 8.15 11.41
C PHE A 12 -2.63 9.38 10.57
N ILE A 13 -2.84 10.53 11.22
CA ILE A 13 -3.27 11.76 10.54
C ILE A 13 -2.20 12.23 9.54
N PRO A 14 -0.91 12.39 9.90
CA PRO A 14 0.10 12.83 8.94
C PRO A 14 0.29 11.84 7.79
N PHE A 15 0.13 10.55 8.07
CA PHE A 15 0.20 9.50 7.05
C PHE A 15 -0.93 9.63 6.02
N LEU A 16 -2.18 9.74 6.47
CA LEU A 16 -3.33 9.87 5.58
C LEU A 16 -3.37 11.24 4.88
N GLU A 17 -2.95 12.32 5.55
CA GLU A 17 -2.89 13.66 4.97
C GLU A 17 -1.92 13.69 3.79
N ARG A 18 -0.72 13.11 3.94
CA ARG A 18 0.24 12.95 2.85
C ARG A 18 -0.35 12.21 1.65
N LEU A 19 -1.06 11.09 1.86
CA LEU A 19 -1.66 10.32 0.76
C LEU A 19 -2.73 11.12 -0.01
N VAL A 20 -3.51 11.92 0.72
CA VAL A 20 -4.51 12.82 0.11
C VAL A 20 -3.83 13.92 -0.70
N GLU A 21 -2.74 14.50 -0.18
CA GLU A 21 -1.95 15.54 -0.84
C GLU A 21 -1.25 15.01 -2.10
N GLU A 22 -0.63 13.83 -2.05
CA GLU A 22 0.04 13.17 -3.18
C GLU A 22 -0.92 12.94 -4.36
N ARG A 23 -2.21 12.69 -4.08
CA ARG A 23 -3.26 12.51 -5.08
C ARG A 23 -3.96 13.82 -5.47
N ASN A 24 -3.62 14.95 -4.83
CA ASN A 24 -4.27 16.25 -4.99
C ASN A 24 -5.82 16.18 -4.85
N GLU A 25 -6.29 15.43 -3.86
CA GLU A 25 -7.71 15.22 -3.62
C GLU A 25 -8.25 16.09 -2.49
N THR A 26 -9.48 16.57 -2.64
CA THR A 26 -10.23 17.09 -1.49
C THR A 26 -10.62 15.93 -0.57
N TYR A 27 -10.80 16.19 0.74
CA TYR A 27 -11.26 15.16 1.68
C TYR A 27 -12.57 14.49 1.25
N ARG A 28 -13.46 15.22 0.59
CA ARG A 28 -14.71 14.68 0.03
C ARG A 28 -14.44 13.71 -1.11
N GLN A 29 -13.56 14.06 -2.05
CA GLN A 29 -13.17 13.18 -3.15
C GLN A 29 -12.49 11.92 -2.62
N ALA A 30 -11.51 12.07 -1.73
CA ALA A 30 -10.82 10.95 -1.11
C ALA A 30 -11.78 9.99 -0.39
N SER A 31 -12.77 10.52 0.33
CA SER A 31 -13.79 9.69 1.00
C SER A 31 -14.62 8.90 -0.01
N LEU A 32 -15.19 9.57 -1.02
CA LEU A 32 -16.09 8.94 -1.99
C LEU A 32 -15.35 7.95 -2.91
N ARG A 33 -14.13 8.29 -3.36
CA ARG A 33 -13.32 7.41 -4.20
C ARG A 33 -12.80 6.19 -3.44
N SER A 34 -12.61 6.32 -2.14
CA SER A 34 -12.38 5.17 -1.25
C SER A 34 -13.65 4.37 -0.93
N GLY A 35 -14.80 4.69 -1.53
CA GLY A 35 -16.07 3.99 -1.24
C GLY A 35 -16.63 4.24 0.16
N LEU A 36 -16.17 5.30 0.84
CA LEU A 36 -16.63 5.70 2.17
C LEU A 36 -17.72 6.79 2.07
N ASP A 37 -18.38 7.08 3.18
CA ASP A 37 -19.29 8.22 3.24
C ASP A 37 -18.54 9.56 3.07
N HIS A 38 -19.21 10.56 2.51
CA HIS A 38 -18.63 11.85 2.09
C HIS A 38 -17.81 12.60 3.15
N GLY A 39 -18.00 12.31 4.45
CA GLY A 39 -17.31 12.97 5.56
C GLY A 39 -16.20 12.14 6.21
N ALA A 40 -15.97 10.90 5.78
CA ALA A 40 -15.09 9.95 6.46
C ALA A 40 -13.67 10.49 6.64
N VAL A 41 -12.98 10.84 5.55
CA VAL A 41 -11.59 11.32 5.58
C VAL A 41 -11.47 12.61 6.42
N ARG A 42 -12.44 13.52 6.31
CA ARG A 42 -12.48 14.72 7.15
C ARG A 42 -12.56 14.38 8.65
N ARG A 43 -13.39 13.40 9.03
CA ARG A 43 -13.50 12.95 10.43
C ARG A 43 -12.19 12.33 10.93
N TYR A 44 -11.47 11.61 10.08
CA TYR A 44 -10.18 11.02 10.47
C TYR A 44 -9.11 12.10 10.65
N LEU A 45 -8.99 13.02 9.69
CA LEU A 45 -7.93 14.05 9.70
C LEU A 45 -8.18 15.20 10.67
N LYS A 46 -9.43 15.68 10.80
CA LYS A 46 -9.73 16.88 11.60
C LYS A 46 -10.29 16.59 12.98
N ALA A 47 -11.08 15.52 13.13
CA ALA A 47 -11.60 15.11 14.44
C ALA A 47 -10.73 14.03 15.11
N GLY A 48 -9.71 13.53 14.42
CA GLY A 48 -8.80 12.50 14.92
C GLY A 48 -9.49 11.16 15.17
N SER A 49 -10.68 10.92 14.61
CA SER A 49 -11.40 9.67 14.83
C SER A 49 -10.66 8.49 14.21
N ARG A 50 -10.66 7.35 14.90
CA ARG A 50 -10.05 6.12 14.40
C ARG A 50 -10.91 5.53 13.28
N PRO A 51 -10.35 5.22 12.10
CA PRO A 51 -11.07 4.47 11.07
C PRO A 51 -11.37 3.03 11.51
N SER A 52 -12.46 2.44 11.02
CA SER A 52 -12.71 1.00 11.15
C SER A 52 -11.70 0.20 10.31
N ARG A 53 -11.58 -1.11 10.56
CA ARG A 53 -10.71 -1.98 9.73
C ARG A 53 -11.12 -1.97 8.26
N ASP A 54 -12.42 -2.06 7.99
CA ASP A 54 -12.94 -2.03 6.63
C ASP A 54 -12.62 -0.70 5.95
N ALA A 55 -12.75 0.42 6.66
CA ALA A 55 -12.34 1.72 6.15
C ALA A 55 -10.83 1.77 5.86
N CYS A 56 -9.98 1.18 6.70
CA CYS A 56 -8.55 1.05 6.41
C CYS A 56 -8.30 0.24 5.12
N ILE A 57 -9.01 -0.86 4.91
CA ILE A 57 -8.84 -1.68 3.71
C ILE A 57 -9.26 -0.89 2.46
N SER A 58 -10.41 -0.18 2.52
CA SER A 58 -10.89 0.65 1.42
C SER A 58 -9.96 1.83 1.11
N LEU A 59 -9.43 2.49 2.14
CA LEU A 59 -8.43 3.56 1.98
C LEU A 59 -7.13 3.01 1.37
N ALA A 60 -6.66 1.85 1.83
CA ALA A 60 -5.46 1.21 1.31
C ALA A 60 -5.59 0.88 -0.17
N TYR A 61 -6.74 0.33 -0.58
CA TYR A 61 -7.06 0.06 -1.97
C TYR A 61 -7.05 1.34 -2.83
N HIS A 62 -7.74 2.39 -2.40
CA HIS A 62 -7.80 3.67 -3.14
C HIS A 62 -6.44 4.34 -3.29
N PHE A 63 -5.66 4.41 -2.21
CA PHE A 63 -4.36 5.07 -2.24
C PHE A 63 -3.24 4.20 -2.80
N GLY A 64 -3.49 2.92 -3.11
CA GLY A 64 -2.47 1.99 -3.61
C GLY A 64 -1.43 1.63 -2.55
N VAL A 65 -1.79 1.68 -1.26
CA VAL A 65 -0.89 1.36 -0.15
C VAL A 65 -1.21 -0.04 0.37
N HIS A 66 -0.21 -0.73 0.90
CA HIS A 66 -0.38 -2.04 1.48
C HIS A 66 -1.41 -2.02 2.65
N PRO A 67 -2.44 -2.90 2.67
CA PRO A 67 -3.49 -2.86 3.71
C PRO A 67 -2.95 -2.98 5.14
N ASN A 68 -1.94 -3.84 5.36
CA ASN A 68 -1.31 -3.95 6.68
C ASN A 68 -0.57 -2.68 7.12
N GLU A 69 -0.07 -1.86 6.20
CA GLU A 69 0.54 -0.57 6.56
C GLU A 69 -0.53 0.39 7.08
N MET A 70 -1.64 0.54 6.33
CA MET A 70 -2.78 1.38 6.73
C MET A 70 -3.38 0.94 8.08
N LEU A 71 -3.57 -0.38 8.27
CA LEU A 71 -4.07 -0.95 9.52
C LEU A 71 -3.16 -0.65 10.71
N GLN A 72 -1.85 -0.81 10.54
CA GLN A 72 -0.86 -0.56 11.60
C GLN A 72 -0.77 0.92 11.95
N LYS A 73 -0.81 1.83 10.97
CA LYS A 73 -0.89 3.29 11.23
C LYS A 73 -2.16 3.65 12.00
N ALA A 74 -3.27 2.96 11.74
CA ALA A 74 -4.52 3.08 12.49
C ALA A 74 -4.52 2.29 13.83
N GLY A 75 -3.39 1.74 14.25
CA GLY A 75 -3.22 1.06 15.54
C GLY A 75 -3.85 -0.34 15.62
N TYR A 76 -4.13 -0.97 14.48
CA TYR A 76 -4.57 -2.37 14.42
C TYR A 76 -3.36 -3.30 14.23
N PRO A 77 -3.42 -4.55 14.72
CA PRO A 77 -2.46 -5.56 14.31
C PRO A 77 -2.57 -5.84 12.80
N PRO A 78 -1.48 -6.25 12.13
CA PRO A 78 -1.55 -6.71 10.75
C PRO A 78 -2.42 -7.98 10.65
N LEU A 79 -3.03 -8.18 9.49
CA LEU A 79 -3.76 -9.39 9.14
C LEU A 79 -2.88 -10.26 8.26
N ALA A 80 -2.71 -11.53 8.62
CA ALA A 80 -1.90 -12.49 7.88
C ALA A 80 -2.38 -12.67 6.42
N TYR A 81 -3.68 -12.51 6.18
CA TYR A 81 -4.27 -12.56 4.84
C TYR A 81 -3.69 -11.52 3.86
N PHE A 82 -3.20 -10.38 4.36
CA PHE A 82 -2.58 -9.35 3.53
C PHE A 82 -1.06 -9.44 3.48
N ASP A 83 -0.43 -10.44 4.09
CA ASP A 83 1.01 -10.56 4.07
C ASP A 83 1.50 -11.26 2.79
N LEU A 84 1.90 -10.46 1.80
CA LEU A 84 2.45 -10.99 0.53
C LEU A 84 3.83 -11.66 0.71
N SER A 85 4.49 -11.54 1.88
CA SER A 85 5.67 -12.35 2.20
C SER A 85 5.31 -13.83 2.43
N LEU A 86 4.01 -14.13 2.59
CA LEU A 86 3.44 -15.47 2.65
C LEU A 86 2.87 -15.94 1.31
N ALA A 87 3.02 -15.18 0.21
CA ALA A 87 2.57 -15.65 -1.09
C ALA A 87 3.32 -16.93 -1.43
N ASP A 88 2.59 -18.05 -1.51
CA ASP A 88 3.14 -19.34 -1.93
C ASP A 88 3.76 -19.13 -3.32
N PRO A 89 5.04 -19.47 -3.54
CA PRO A 89 5.64 -19.44 -4.87
C PRO A 89 4.82 -20.20 -5.92
N ALA A 90 3.99 -21.18 -5.51
CA ALA A 90 3.05 -21.89 -6.35
C ALA A 90 1.86 -21.05 -6.85
N GLU A 91 1.56 -19.91 -6.23
CA GLU A 91 0.46 -19.01 -6.63
C GLU A 91 0.91 -17.86 -7.54
N PHE A 92 2.21 -17.65 -7.71
CA PHE A 92 2.71 -16.64 -8.64
C PHE A 92 2.23 -16.89 -10.08
N ALA A 93 1.94 -15.79 -10.78
CA ALA A 93 1.61 -15.83 -12.20
C ALA A 93 2.74 -16.52 -12.98
N PRO A 94 2.44 -17.31 -14.05
CA PRO A 94 3.46 -18.06 -14.78
C PRO A 94 4.66 -17.22 -15.23
N ALA A 95 4.41 -15.99 -15.71
CA ALA A 95 5.47 -15.06 -16.11
C ALA A 95 6.39 -14.64 -14.95
N VAL A 96 5.87 -14.48 -13.74
CA VAL A 96 6.67 -14.15 -12.54
C VAL A 96 7.50 -15.35 -12.10
N LYS A 97 6.93 -16.56 -12.16
CA LYS A 97 7.65 -17.81 -11.86
C LYS A 97 8.83 -18.03 -12.80
N GLU A 98 8.68 -17.67 -14.07
CA GLU A 98 9.74 -17.78 -15.06
C GLU A 98 10.92 -16.86 -14.72
N VAL A 99 10.65 -15.59 -14.41
CA VAL A 99 11.68 -14.64 -13.97
C VAL A 99 12.38 -15.14 -12.69
N ALA A 100 11.61 -15.58 -11.69
CA ALA A 100 12.18 -16.13 -10.45
C ALA A 100 13.06 -17.36 -10.71
N ARG A 101 12.64 -18.26 -11.61
CA ARG A 101 13.41 -19.45 -11.99
C ARG A 101 14.75 -19.08 -12.62
N GLU A 102 14.78 -18.11 -13.53
CA GLU A 102 16.03 -17.69 -14.16
C GLU A 102 16.98 -17.03 -13.15
N LEU A 103 16.45 -16.20 -12.24
CA LEU A 103 17.25 -15.59 -11.17
C LEU A 103 17.86 -16.65 -10.24
N MET A 104 17.14 -17.74 -9.96
CA MET A 104 17.64 -18.84 -9.12
C MET A 104 18.80 -19.63 -9.75
N LYS A 105 18.94 -19.64 -11.09
CA LYS A 105 20.06 -20.32 -11.76
C LYS A 105 21.40 -19.60 -11.59
N ILE A 106 21.39 -18.35 -11.13
CA ILE A 106 22.61 -17.58 -10.89
C ILE A 106 23.28 -18.12 -9.63
N GLU A 107 24.38 -18.86 -9.78
CA GLU A 107 25.09 -19.49 -8.66
C GLU A 107 25.83 -18.47 -7.79
N ASP A 108 26.50 -17.48 -8.40
CA ASP A 108 27.17 -16.39 -7.69
C ASP A 108 26.15 -15.51 -6.98
N ALA A 109 26.18 -15.54 -5.64
CA ALA A 109 25.27 -14.79 -4.79
C ALA A 109 25.37 -13.27 -5.01
N ALA A 110 26.58 -12.73 -5.17
CA ALA A 110 26.79 -11.31 -5.37
C ALA A 110 26.29 -10.86 -6.75
N LEU A 111 26.44 -11.71 -7.77
CA LEU A 111 25.86 -11.45 -9.09
C LEU A 111 24.32 -11.52 -9.03
N ARG A 112 23.76 -12.54 -8.39
CA ARG A 112 22.30 -12.70 -8.23
C ARG A 112 21.68 -11.49 -7.55
N GLU A 113 22.30 -10.98 -6.49
CA GLU A 113 21.84 -9.78 -5.77
C GLU A 113 21.82 -8.55 -6.67
N ARG A 114 22.91 -8.27 -7.40
CA ARG A 114 22.98 -7.14 -8.34
C ARG A 114 21.92 -7.24 -9.45
N VAL A 115 21.66 -8.44 -9.95
CA VAL A 115 20.64 -8.65 -10.99
C VAL A 115 19.24 -8.42 -10.43
N CYS A 116 18.94 -8.94 -9.24
CA CYS A 116 17.67 -8.68 -8.56
C CYS A 116 17.44 -7.17 -8.33
N GLU A 117 18.47 -6.45 -7.90
CA GLU A 117 18.40 -4.99 -7.73
C GLU A 117 18.09 -4.26 -9.05
N ALA A 118 18.75 -4.65 -10.14
CA ALA A 118 18.51 -4.10 -11.47
C ALA A 118 17.07 -4.36 -11.96
N VAL A 119 16.56 -5.59 -11.78
CA VAL A 119 15.18 -5.95 -12.12
C VAL A 119 14.19 -5.10 -11.31
N LEU A 120 14.40 -4.97 -10.00
CA LEU A 120 13.54 -4.15 -9.15
C LEU A 120 13.55 -2.68 -9.57
N ARG A 121 14.71 -2.15 -9.95
CA ARG A 121 14.83 -0.78 -10.46
C ARG A 121 14.01 -0.59 -11.74
N LEU A 122 14.17 -1.48 -12.71
CA LEU A 122 13.41 -1.43 -13.97
C LEU A 122 11.91 -1.50 -13.74
N VAL A 123 11.46 -2.42 -12.89
CA VAL A 123 10.04 -2.55 -12.55
C VAL A 123 9.52 -1.24 -11.95
N ARG A 124 10.23 -0.66 -10.99
CA ARG A 124 9.86 0.62 -10.37
C ARG A 124 9.77 1.75 -11.39
N GLU A 125 10.77 1.89 -12.26
CA GLU A 125 10.80 2.93 -13.30
C GLU A 125 9.62 2.79 -14.27
N MET A 126 9.29 1.57 -14.69
CA MET A 126 8.16 1.30 -15.58
C MET A 126 6.80 1.58 -14.94
N PHE A 127 6.61 1.24 -13.66
CA PHE A 127 5.40 1.58 -12.93
C PHE A 127 5.24 3.10 -12.75
N THR A 128 6.33 3.82 -12.48
CA THR A 128 6.28 5.30 -12.44
C THR A 128 6.01 5.93 -13.80
N ALA A 129 6.46 5.31 -14.89
CA ALA A 129 6.21 5.79 -16.25
C ALA A 129 4.76 5.56 -16.69
N SER A 130 4.12 4.45 -16.29
CA SER A 130 2.72 4.19 -16.61
C SER A 130 1.75 5.16 -15.91
N GLU A 131 2.13 5.75 -14.78
CA GLU A 131 1.33 6.76 -14.07
C GLU A 131 1.50 8.19 -14.66
N GLY A 132 2.51 8.40 -15.52
CA GLY A 132 2.80 9.70 -16.14
C GLY A 132 2.21 9.92 -17.54
N GLY A 133 1.58 8.89 -18.14
CA GLY A 133 1.16 8.89 -19.55
C GLY A 133 -0.23 9.44 -19.87
N GLU A 134 -1.09 9.69 -18.89
CA GLU A 134 -2.50 10.05 -19.12
C GLU A 134 -2.79 11.57 -19.20
N ARG A 135 -1.76 12.41 -19.36
CA ARG A 135 -1.94 13.85 -19.61
C ARG A 135 -1.29 14.27 -20.90
N ARG A 136 -1.95 13.93 -22.01
CA ARG A 136 -1.90 14.64 -23.30
C ARG A 136 -3.05 14.11 -24.13
N ASP A 137 -4.17 14.82 -24.07
CA ASP A 137 -5.04 15.19 -25.19
C ASP A 137 -5.90 16.38 -24.74
#